data_AF-C3KA22-F1
#
_entry.id   AF-C3KA22-F1
#
_cell.length_a   1.000
_cell.length_b   1.000
_cell.length_c   1.000
_cell.angle_alpha   90.00
_cell.angle_beta   90.00
_cell.angle_gamma   90.00
#
_symmetry.space_group_name_H-M   'P 1'
#
loop_
_entity.id
_entity.type
_entity.pdbx_description
1 polymer ?
#
loop_
_entity_poly.entity_id
_entity_poly.type
_entity_poly.pdbx_seq_one_letter_code
_entity_poly.pdbx_strand_id
1 'polypeptide(L)'
;MERIDFNHARIGWCCRESGISLRTLASETGVAEATLSKAAEGERGLSFAQLKRIADYFGRGVLFFMEEGEANPVTIHTAAFRSIANQKPTINNKLRNLIERAERQRDIYLDLVSDIENEDIARFAPPKISENVKEAAHATREWLCLKKHSTFEQYRTAVEAKGILVFRSNGYHGQWQIAKENPVLGFSLYSEECPLIFVKKQYVETLQTFTLMHELGHILLHNESSIDDDGDFHNASGHEKEANEFAGLVLVPDSFLRLIELGSKPDDAEDFDDWLEPQRKAWGVSGEVIIRRLRDEGLIRNDEYEAYRSYRARLKMPELDQSGNRAFRHREPKHIFGDGFVRVVLDSLNARNISLAKASTYLDGIKIRDIDSLKEFYVGI
;
A
#
# COMPACT_ATOMS: atom_id res chain seq x y z
N MET A 1 -18.08 -33.45 -19.01
CA MET A 1 -16.95 -32.61 -18.54
C MET A 1 -16.44 -33.28 -17.28
N GLU A 2 -15.16 -33.66 -17.28
CA GLU A 2 -14.53 -34.39 -16.18
C GLU A 2 -14.57 -33.55 -14.90
N ARG A 3 -14.92 -34.18 -13.78
CA ARG A 3 -15.02 -33.53 -12.47
C ARG A 3 -13.81 -33.96 -11.67
N ILE A 4 -13.18 -32.97 -11.05
CA ILE A 4 -11.99 -33.14 -10.23
C ILE A 4 -12.45 -33.34 -8.79
N ASP A 5 -11.89 -34.36 -8.15
CA ASP A 5 -11.99 -34.53 -6.72
C ASP A 5 -11.02 -33.57 -6.00
N PHE A 6 -11.47 -32.97 -4.92
CA PHE A 6 -10.74 -31.91 -4.24
C PHE A 6 -11.13 -31.85 -2.76
N ASN A 7 -10.29 -31.21 -1.96
CA ASN A 7 -10.54 -30.99 -0.54
C ASN A 7 -11.66 -29.95 -0.34
N HIS A 8 -12.89 -30.45 -0.23
CA HIS A 8 -14.10 -29.65 -0.07
C HIS A 8 -14.14 -28.82 1.22
N ALA A 9 -13.46 -29.28 2.28
CA ALA A 9 -13.37 -28.53 3.54
C ALA A 9 -12.66 -27.18 3.37
N ARG A 10 -11.75 -27.06 2.40
CA ARG A 10 -11.00 -25.82 2.14
C ARG A 10 -11.85 -24.71 1.50
N ILE A 11 -12.92 -25.03 0.75
CA ILE A 11 -13.89 -24.01 0.30
C ILE A 11 -14.60 -23.40 1.51
N GLY A 12 -15.09 -24.26 2.41
CA GLY A 12 -15.76 -23.81 3.63
C GLY A 12 -14.84 -22.99 4.53
N TRP A 13 -13.57 -23.38 4.62
CA TRP A 13 -12.54 -22.62 5.32
C TRP A 13 -12.34 -21.23 4.72
N CYS A 14 -12.16 -21.12 3.39
CA CYS A 14 -12.02 -19.83 2.72
C CYS A 14 -13.26 -18.95 2.95
N CYS A 15 -14.48 -19.48 2.81
CA CYS A 15 -15.70 -18.71 3.08
C CYS A 15 -15.74 -18.13 4.50
N ARG A 16 -15.41 -18.94 5.52
CA ARG A 16 -15.37 -18.49 6.92
C ARG A 16 -14.32 -17.41 7.14
N GLU A 17 -13.12 -17.63 6.62
CA GLU A 17 -12.02 -16.67 6.71
C GLU A 17 -12.35 -15.34 6.04
N SER A 18 -13.02 -15.41 4.90
CA SER A 18 -13.48 -14.27 4.11
C SER A 18 -14.72 -13.57 4.67
N GLY A 19 -15.38 -14.15 5.68
CA GLY A 19 -16.65 -13.65 6.21
C GLY A 19 -17.80 -13.69 5.20
N ILE A 20 -17.76 -14.56 4.19
CA ILE A 20 -18.79 -14.64 3.14
C ILE A 20 -19.58 -15.96 3.20
N SER A 21 -20.80 -15.91 2.69
CA SER A 21 -21.63 -17.11 2.50
C SER A 21 -21.29 -17.85 1.20
N LEU A 22 -21.64 -19.13 1.12
CA LEU A 22 -21.58 -19.89 -0.15
C LEU A 22 -22.45 -19.26 -1.24
N ARG A 23 -23.57 -18.63 -0.87
CA ARG A 23 -24.44 -17.90 -1.81
C ARG A 23 -23.74 -16.68 -2.41
N THR A 24 -23.02 -15.92 -1.59
CA THR A 24 -22.18 -14.81 -2.05
C THR A 24 -21.10 -15.33 -3.00
N LEU A 25 -20.40 -16.41 -2.62
CA LEU A 25 -19.40 -17.04 -3.49
C LEU A 25 -19.99 -17.50 -4.83
N ALA A 26 -21.20 -18.07 -4.83
CA ALA A 26 -21.91 -18.49 -6.03
C ALA A 26 -22.15 -17.32 -7.00
N SER A 27 -22.66 -16.21 -6.45
CA SER A 27 -22.93 -14.99 -7.20
C SER A 27 -21.66 -14.38 -7.81
N GLU A 28 -20.58 -14.30 -7.03
CA GLU A 28 -19.32 -13.69 -7.45
C GLU A 28 -18.53 -14.55 -8.44
N THR A 29 -18.58 -15.88 -8.30
CA THR A 29 -17.84 -16.80 -9.18
C THR A 29 -18.64 -17.24 -10.40
N GLY A 30 -19.96 -17.03 -10.41
CA GLY A 30 -20.87 -17.56 -11.42
C GLY A 30 -20.94 -19.09 -11.41
N VAL A 31 -20.68 -19.73 -10.27
CA VAL A 31 -20.91 -21.16 -10.04
C VAL A 31 -22.26 -21.30 -9.35
N ALA A 32 -23.16 -22.13 -9.88
CA ALA A 32 -24.49 -22.29 -9.31
C ALA A 32 -24.42 -22.68 -7.81
N GLU A 33 -25.23 -22.03 -6.97
CA GLU A 33 -25.25 -22.25 -5.52
C GLU A 33 -25.47 -23.73 -5.17
N ALA A 34 -26.43 -24.38 -5.83
CA ALA A 34 -26.68 -25.82 -5.66
C ALA A 34 -25.47 -26.70 -6.04
N THR A 35 -24.61 -26.23 -6.95
CA THR A 35 -23.36 -26.95 -7.27
C THR A 35 -22.32 -26.74 -6.19
N LEU A 36 -22.17 -25.51 -5.66
CA LEU A 36 -21.25 -25.22 -4.56
C LEU A 36 -21.63 -25.93 -3.25
N SER A 37 -22.93 -25.98 -2.92
CA SER A 37 -23.42 -26.70 -1.72
C SER A 37 -23.01 -28.17 -1.76
N LYS A 38 -23.36 -28.86 -2.85
CA LYS A 38 -23.00 -30.27 -3.05
C LYS A 38 -21.50 -30.51 -3.11
N ALA A 39 -20.75 -29.54 -3.64
CA ALA A 39 -19.31 -29.62 -3.70
C ALA A 39 -18.67 -29.43 -2.31
N ALA A 40 -19.17 -28.51 -1.49
CA ALA A 40 -18.69 -28.29 -0.12
C ALA A 40 -19.00 -29.48 0.82
N GLU A 41 -20.11 -30.18 0.56
CA GLU A 41 -20.52 -31.40 1.26
C GLU A 41 -19.79 -32.67 0.77
N GLY A 42 -18.96 -32.57 -0.28
CA GLY A 42 -18.25 -33.71 -0.86
C GLY A 42 -19.11 -34.63 -1.73
N GLU A 43 -20.39 -34.30 -1.95
CA GLU A 43 -21.30 -35.08 -2.80
C GLU A 43 -20.98 -34.98 -4.30
N ARG A 44 -20.22 -33.96 -4.71
CA ARG A 44 -19.95 -33.68 -6.12
C ARG A 44 -18.65 -32.90 -6.35
N GLY A 45 -17.75 -33.44 -7.16
CA GLY A 45 -16.60 -32.71 -7.67
C GLY A 45 -16.94 -31.51 -8.58
N LEU A 46 -16.00 -30.59 -8.74
CA LEU A 46 -16.10 -29.41 -9.61
C LEU A 46 -15.33 -29.64 -10.92
N SER A 47 -15.72 -28.95 -11.99
CA SER A 47 -14.83 -28.88 -13.16
C SER A 47 -13.59 -28.03 -12.84
N PHE A 48 -12.48 -28.25 -13.54
CA PHE A 48 -11.28 -27.42 -13.39
C PHE A 48 -11.59 -25.92 -13.53
N ALA A 49 -12.42 -25.54 -14.51
CA ALA A 49 -12.81 -24.15 -14.73
C ALA A 49 -13.67 -23.58 -13.58
N GLN A 50 -14.46 -24.41 -12.89
CA GLN A 50 -15.18 -23.98 -11.69
C GLN A 50 -14.22 -23.79 -10.52
N LEU A 51 -13.38 -24.79 -10.25
CA LEU A 51 -12.42 -24.76 -9.15
C LEU A 51 -11.40 -23.61 -9.33
N LYS A 52 -10.93 -23.37 -10.56
CA LYS A 52 -10.06 -22.25 -10.90
C LYS A 52 -10.71 -20.90 -10.59
N ARG A 53 -11.98 -20.68 -10.95
CA ARG A 53 -12.68 -19.43 -10.63
C ARG A 53 -12.80 -19.19 -9.13
N ILE A 54 -13.05 -20.25 -8.36
CA ILE A 54 -13.11 -20.19 -6.89
C ILE A 54 -11.72 -19.87 -6.33
N ALA A 55 -10.68 -20.54 -6.85
CA ALA A 55 -9.31 -20.31 -6.44
C ALA A 55 -8.85 -18.88 -6.74
N ASP A 56 -9.10 -18.39 -7.95
CA ASP A 56 -8.82 -17.01 -8.37
C ASP A 56 -9.54 -15.99 -7.47
N TYR A 57 -10.81 -16.26 -7.10
CA TYR A 57 -11.60 -15.40 -6.21
C TYR A 57 -10.98 -15.27 -4.81
N PHE A 58 -10.50 -16.38 -4.25
CA PHE A 58 -9.82 -16.40 -2.95
C PHE A 58 -8.31 -16.10 -3.04
N GLY A 59 -7.78 -15.73 -4.22
CA GLY A 59 -6.36 -15.44 -4.39
C GLY A 59 -5.43 -16.66 -4.27
N ARG A 60 -5.98 -17.88 -4.31
CA ARG A 60 -5.25 -19.15 -4.13
C ARG A 60 -4.99 -19.85 -5.46
N GLY A 61 -3.98 -20.73 -5.48
CA GLY A 61 -3.79 -21.68 -6.57
C GLY A 61 -4.78 -22.85 -6.48
N VAL A 62 -5.07 -23.52 -7.60
CA VAL A 62 -5.94 -24.72 -7.60
C VAL A 62 -5.38 -25.82 -6.68
N LEU A 63 -4.05 -25.97 -6.61
CA LEU A 63 -3.38 -26.95 -5.76
C LEU A 63 -3.71 -26.78 -4.27
N PHE A 64 -3.97 -25.55 -3.81
CA PHE A 64 -4.42 -25.31 -2.43
C PHE A 64 -5.68 -26.12 -2.11
N PHE A 65 -6.59 -26.27 -3.06
CA PHE A 65 -7.82 -27.06 -2.86
C PHE A 65 -7.61 -28.56 -3.08
N MET A 66 -6.43 -28.99 -3.53
CA MET A 66 -6.10 -30.40 -3.73
C MET A 66 -5.27 -30.99 -2.58
N GLU A 67 -4.62 -30.15 -1.78
CA GLU A 67 -3.87 -30.58 -0.61
C GLU A 67 -4.77 -31.26 0.43
N GLU A 68 -4.27 -32.34 1.01
CA GLU A 68 -4.95 -33.08 2.09
C GLU A 68 -4.96 -32.29 3.41
N GLY A 69 -5.88 -32.68 4.31
CA GLY A 69 -5.98 -32.10 5.66
C GLY A 69 -6.67 -30.72 5.73
N GLU A 70 -6.91 -30.27 6.95
CA GLU A 70 -7.50 -28.95 7.19
C GLU A 70 -6.50 -27.83 6.90
N ALA A 71 -7.03 -26.71 6.40
CA ALA A 71 -6.25 -25.50 6.19
C ALA A 71 -5.83 -24.90 7.54
N ASN A 72 -4.51 -24.81 7.78
CA ASN A 72 -3.95 -24.22 8.99
C ASN A 72 -3.56 -22.74 8.73
N PRO A 73 -4.23 -21.76 9.37
CA PRO A 73 -3.93 -20.34 9.18
C PRO A 73 -2.48 -19.95 9.45
N VAL A 74 -1.79 -20.64 10.36
CA VAL A 74 -0.40 -20.34 10.72
C VAL A 74 0.58 -20.66 9.60
N THR A 75 0.30 -21.71 8.84
CA THR A 75 1.14 -22.13 7.69
C THR A 75 0.72 -21.44 6.40
N ILE A 76 -0.55 -21.02 6.30
CA ILE A 76 -1.10 -20.39 5.10
C ILE A 76 -0.78 -18.90 5.04
N HIS A 77 -0.80 -18.22 6.19
CA HIS A 77 -0.57 -16.77 6.28
C HIS A 77 0.75 -16.47 6.96
N THR A 78 1.44 -15.43 6.49
CA THR A 78 2.63 -14.90 7.15
C THR A 78 2.27 -14.24 8.49
N ALA A 79 3.27 -14.02 9.35
CA ALA A 79 3.06 -13.26 10.59
C ALA A 79 2.60 -11.82 10.31
N ALA A 80 3.15 -11.19 9.27
CA ALA A 80 2.79 -9.86 8.82
C ALA A 80 1.31 -9.77 8.42
N PHE A 81 0.83 -10.70 7.58
CA PHE A 81 -0.58 -10.78 7.22
C PHE A 81 -1.48 -10.98 8.44
N ARG A 82 -1.12 -11.89 9.35
CA ARG A 82 -1.92 -12.15 10.57
C ARG A 82 -1.99 -10.93 11.47
N SER A 83 -0.91 -10.14 11.59
CA SER A 83 -0.93 -8.86 12.32
C SER A 83 -2.00 -7.93 11.77
N ILE A 84 -2.00 -7.70 10.46
CA ILE A 84 -3.00 -6.86 9.78
C ILE A 84 -4.43 -7.42 9.95
N ALA A 85 -4.60 -8.73 9.75
CA ALA A 85 -5.91 -9.38 9.88
C ALA A 85 -6.50 -9.28 11.30
N ASN A 86 -5.64 -9.29 12.33
CA ASN A 86 -6.06 -9.12 13.71
C ASN A 86 -6.48 -7.67 14.03
N GLN A 87 -5.80 -6.68 13.43
CA GLN A 87 -6.17 -5.26 13.59
C GLN A 87 -7.52 -4.96 12.95
N LYS A 88 -7.80 -5.54 11.77
CA LYS A 88 -9.08 -5.37 11.06
C LYS A 88 -9.69 -6.71 10.66
N PRO A 89 -10.48 -7.35 11.56
CA PRO A 89 -11.11 -8.65 11.27
C PRO A 89 -12.11 -8.62 10.11
N THR A 90 -12.59 -7.45 9.73
CA THR A 90 -13.60 -7.23 8.66
C THR A 90 -12.99 -6.92 7.29
N ILE A 91 -11.68 -7.11 7.10
CA ILE A 91 -11.03 -6.92 5.80
C ILE A 91 -11.69 -7.83 4.75
N ASN A 92 -12.22 -7.21 3.69
CA ASN A 92 -12.82 -7.95 2.58
C ASN A 92 -11.78 -8.73 1.75
N ASN A 93 -12.25 -9.73 0.99
CA ASN A 93 -11.38 -10.58 0.19
C ASN A 93 -10.48 -9.86 -0.81
N LYS A 94 -10.97 -8.77 -1.42
CA LYS A 94 -10.16 -8.02 -2.39
C LYS A 94 -8.91 -7.46 -1.73
N LEU A 95 -9.04 -6.91 -0.53
CA LEU A 95 -7.92 -6.36 0.22
C LEU A 95 -7.01 -7.46 0.80
N ARG A 96 -7.56 -8.59 1.28
CA ARG A 96 -6.73 -9.75 1.68
C ARG A 96 -5.84 -10.22 0.53
N ASN A 97 -6.44 -10.42 -0.64
CA ASN A 97 -5.72 -10.82 -1.85
C ASN A 97 -4.67 -9.79 -2.27
N LEU A 98 -4.93 -8.49 -2.02
CA LEU A 98 -3.97 -7.42 -2.31
C LEU A 98 -2.75 -7.48 -1.39
N ILE A 99 -2.95 -7.66 -0.08
CA ILE A 99 -1.88 -7.79 0.90
C ILE A 99 -1.01 -9.01 0.58
N GLU A 100 -1.62 -10.18 0.39
CA GLU A 100 -0.89 -11.40 0.01
C GLU A 100 -0.18 -11.26 -1.34
N ARG A 101 -0.71 -10.46 -2.27
CA ARG A 101 -0.02 -10.18 -3.55
C ARG A 101 1.18 -9.25 -3.35
N ALA A 102 1.07 -8.24 -2.49
CA ALA A 102 2.17 -7.37 -2.14
C ALA A 102 3.30 -8.17 -1.45
N GLU A 103 2.96 -9.07 -0.52
CA GLU A 103 3.92 -10.00 0.11
C GLU A 103 4.63 -10.86 -0.94
N ARG A 104 3.88 -11.52 -1.83
CA ARG A 104 4.49 -12.34 -2.90
C ARG A 104 5.42 -11.55 -3.81
N GLN A 105 5.10 -10.29 -4.12
CA GLN A 105 5.98 -9.45 -4.92
C GLN A 105 7.25 -9.09 -4.15
N ARG A 106 7.17 -8.81 -2.85
CA ARG A 106 8.37 -8.63 -2.02
C ARG A 106 9.24 -9.88 -2.04
N ASP A 107 8.65 -11.07 -1.91
CA ASP A 107 9.42 -12.32 -1.92
C ASP A 107 10.10 -12.53 -3.28
N ILE A 108 9.38 -12.28 -4.38
CA ILE A 108 9.98 -12.26 -5.73
C ILE A 108 11.13 -11.26 -5.82
N TYR A 109 10.98 -10.06 -5.25
CA TYR A 109 12.06 -9.07 -5.22
C TYR A 109 13.30 -9.62 -4.50
N LEU A 110 13.14 -10.20 -3.32
CA LEU A 110 14.24 -10.79 -2.55
C LEU A 110 14.93 -11.92 -3.30
N ASP A 111 14.17 -12.82 -3.93
CA ASP A 111 14.71 -13.89 -4.77
C ASP A 111 15.58 -13.31 -5.89
N LEU A 112 15.07 -12.31 -6.61
CA LEU A 112 15.79 -11.66 -7.71
C LEU A 112 17.04 -10.92 -7.24
N VAL A 113 16.97 -10.22 -6.10
CA VAL A 113 18.13 -9.56 -5.49
C VAL A 113 19.20 -10.58 -5.12
N SER A 114 18.82 -11.76 -4.60
CA SER A 114 19.77 -12.81 -4.23
C SER A 114 20.51 -13.41 -5.43
N ASP A 115 19.86 -13.43 -6.59
CA ASP A 115 20.43 -13.93 -7.86
C ASP A 115 21.30 -12.89 -8.59
N ILE A 116 21.27 -11.62 -8.17
CA ILE A 116 22.07 -10.54 -8.76
C ILE A 116 23.21 -10.19 -7.80
N GLU A 117 24.45 -10.38 -8.24
CA GLU A 117 25.63 -9.84 -7.55
C GLU A 117 25.72 -8.31 -7.78
N ASN A 118 24.87 -7.53 -7.11
CA ASN A 118 24.88 -6.07 -7.18
C ASN A 118 24.96 -5.46 -5.79
N GLU A 119 26.13 -4.89 -5.47
CA GLU A 119 26.41 -4.22 -4.20
C GLU A 119 25.64 -2.89 -4.03
N ASP A 120 25.13 -2.31 -5.11
CA ASP A 120 24.39 -1.04 -5.10
C ASP A 120 22.92 -1.19 -4.70
N ILE A 121 22.45 -2.42 -4.43
CA ILE A 121 21.07 -2.65 -3.98
C ILE A 121 20.93 -2.15 -2.53
N ALA A 122 20.00 -1.20 -2.35
CA ALA A 122 19.70 -0.63 -1.05
C ALA A 122 19.22 -1.71 -0.07
N ARG A 123 19.85 -1.77 1.10
CA ARG A 123 19.48 -2.68 2.19
C ARG A 123 18.75 -1.91 3.29
N PHE A 124 17.78 -2.56 3.91
CA PHE A 124 17.09 -1.99 5.06
C PHE A 124 18.04 -1.96 6.27
N ALA A 125 18.40 -0.75 6.68
CA ALA A 125 19.24 -0.46 7.83
C ALA A 125 18.67 0.78 8.53
N PRO A 126 17.62 0.61 9.36
CA PRO A 126 16.97 1.73 10.02
C PRO A 126 17.93 2.40 11.01
N PRO A 127 17.80 3.72 11.23
CA PRO A 127 18.60 4.42 12.22
C PRO A 127 18.18 3.96 13.63
N LYS A 128 19.02 4.24 14.64
CA LYS A 128 18.60 4.04 16.02
C LYS A 128 17.49 5.04 16.35
N ILE A 129 16.30 4.53 16.60
CA ILE A 129 15.12 5.32 16.91
C ILE A 129 15.00 5.52 18.44
N SER A 130 14.71 6.76 18.84
CA SER A 130 14.42 7.14 20.24
C SER A 130 12.97 6.82 20.58
N GLU A 131 12.67 6.57 21.85
CA GLU A 131 11.28 6.50 22.34
C GLU A 131 10.55 7.86 22.20
N ASN A 132 11.31 8.95 22.10
CA ASN A 132 10.75 10.26 21.82
C ASN A 132 10.45 10.41 20.31
N VAL A 133 9.16 10.53 19.96
CA VAL A 133 8.68 10.64 18.58
C VAL A 133 9.31 11.81 17.81
N LYS A 134 9.60 12.92 18.49
CA LYS A 134 10.22 14.11 17.88
C LYS A 134 11.68 13.89 17.50
N GLU A 135 12.43 13.24 18.37
CA GLU A 135 13.81 12.82 18.07
C GLU A 135 13.83 11.75 16.96
N ALA A 136 12.91 10.79 17.02
CA ALA A 136 12.75 9.76 16.00
C ALA A 136 12.45 10.34 14.61
N ALA A 137 11.53 11.32 14.53
CA ALA A 137 11.19 12.00 13.29
C ALA A 137 12.37 12.80 12.72
N HIS A 138 13.14 13.48 13.59
CA HIS A 138 14.35 14.18 13.17
C HIS A 138 15.40 13.22 12.60
N ALA A 139 15.73 12.15 13.34
CA ALA A 139 16.70 11.15 12.90
C ALA A 139 16.26 10.47 11.59
N THR A 140 14.97 10.20 11.43
CA THR A 140 14.42 9.65 10.19
C THR A 140 14.57 10.62 9.02
N ARG A 141 14.29 11.91 9.24
CA ARG A 141 14.40 12.93 8.20
C ARG A 141 15.84 13.07 7.71
N GLU A 142 16.82 13.01 8.62
CA GLU A 142 18.25 13.00 8.29
C GLU A 142 18.65 11.71 7.56
N TRP A 143 18.23 10.56 8.07
CA TRP A 143 18.51 9.25 7.47
C TRP A 143 18.00 9.19 6.03
N LEU A 144 16.76 9.62 5.77
CA LEU A 144 16.16 9.72 4.44
C LEU A 144 16.76 10.84 3.56
N CYS A 145 17.59 11.73 4.13
CA CYS A 145 18.18 12.88 3.44
C CYS A 145 17.11 13.80 2.79
N LEU A 146 15.99 14.01 3.48
CA LEU A 146 14.84 14.74 2.92
C LEU A 146 15.13 16.22 2.72
N LYS A 147 14.89 16.68 1.49
CA LYS A 147 15.04 18.09 1.11
C LYS A 147 13.82 18.91 1.54
N LYS A 148 13.98 20.24 1.50
CA LYS A 148 12.88 21.18 1.78
C LYS A 148 11.81 21.16 0.69
N HIS A 149 12.23 21.04 -0.57
CA HIS A 149 11.32 20.93 -1.70
C HIS A 149 11.12 19.46 -2.04
N SER A 150 9.91 18.95 -1.92
CA SER A 150 9.63 17.53 -2.11
C SER A 150 8.23 17.27 -2.66
N THR A 151 8.13 16.36 -3.62
CA THR A 151 6.89 15.76 -4.12
C THR A 151 6.70 14.36 -3.54
N PHE A 152 5.52 13.76 -3.73
CA PHE A 152 5.28 12.37 -3.35
C PHE A 152 6.36 11.42 -3.92
N GLU A 153 6.68 11.54 -5.21
CA GLU A 153 7.67 10.65 -5.84
C GLU A 153 9.09 10.87 -5.27
N GLN A 154 9.44 12.08 -4.82
CA GLN A 154 10.72 12.34 -4.14
C GLN A 154 10.77 11.73 -2.74
N TYR A 155 9.67 11.79 -1.98
CA TYR A 155 9.55 11.08 -0.70
C TYR A 155 9.61 9.56 -0.90
N ARG A 156 8.86 9.03 -1.86
CA ARG A 156 8.91 7.62 -2.25
C ARG A 156 10.32 7.17 -2.58
N THR A 157 11.02 7.91 -3.44
CA THR A 157 12.41 7.60 -3.83
C THR A 157 13.34 7.59 -2.63
N ALA A 158 13.19 8.54 -1.71
CA ALA A 158 14.02 8.60 -0.50
C ALA A 158 13.80 7.39 0.42
N VAL A 159 12.56 6.90 0.52
CA VAL A 159 12.20 5.69 1.28
C VAL A 159 12.71 4.43 0.58
N GLU A 160 12.51 4.31 -0.74
CA GLU A 160 13.00 3.19 -1.54
C GLU A 160 14.52 3.04 -1.50
N ALA A 161 15.25 4.17 -1.47
CA ALA A 161 16.71 4.20 -1.32
C ALA A 161 17.21 3.64 0.02
N LYS A 162 16.31 3.30 0.95
CA LYS A 162 16.61 2.66 2.23
C LYS A 162 16.23 1.19 2.29
N GLY A 163 15.99 0.53 1.15
CA GLY A 163 15.67 -0.89 1.10
C GLY A 163 14.22 -1.21 1.51
N ILE A 164 13.35 -0.21 1.52
CA ILE A 164 11.91 -0.37 1.78
C ILE A 164 11.18 -0.33 0.43
N LEU A 165 10.40 -1.37 0.11
CA LEU A 165 9.56 -1.34 -1.08
C LEU A 165 8.36 -0.42 -0.85
N VAL A 166 8.09 0.50 -1.78
CA VAL A 166 6.90 1.36 -1.71
C VAL A 166 6.02 1.07 -2.91
N PHE A 167 4.91 0.40 -2.69
CA PHE A 167 3.90 0.14 -3.70
C PHE A 167 2.76 1.14 -3.64
N ARG A 168 2.11 1.36 -4.78
CA ARG A 168 0.94 2.24 -4.88
C ARG A 168 -0.18 1.53 -5.63
N SER A 169 -1.41 1.68 -5.14
CA SER A 169 -2.58 1.16 -5.85
C SER A 169 -2.73 1.81 -7.22
N ASN A 170 -3.46 1.17 -8.13
CA ASN A 170 -3.88 1.83 -9.37
C ASN A 170 -5.31 2.41 -9.23
N GLY A 171 -5.66 3.34 -10.13
CA GLY A 171 -6.97 4.00 -10.14
C GLY A 171 -8.05 3.29 -10.99
N TYR A 172 -7.65 2.32 -11.81
CA TYR A 172 -8.54 1.56 -12.69
C TYR A 172 -8.81 0.17 -12.12
N HIS A 173 -9.83 -0.50 -12.65
CA HIS A 173 -10.15 -1.87 -12.25
C HIS A 173 -9.00 -2.83 -12.56
N GLY A 174 -8.52 -3.49 -11.52
CA GLY A 174 -7.41 -4.43 -11.62
C GLY A 174 -7.09 -5.05 -10.28
N GLN A 175 -6.05 -5.89 -10.28
CA GLN A 175 -5.63 -6.64 -9.10
C GLN A 175 -4.97 -5.77 -8.03
N TRP A 176 -4.39 -4.63 -8.43
CA TRP A 176 -3.73 -3.66 -7.56
C TRP A 176 -4.63 -2.49 -7.13
N GLN A 177 -5.94 -2.61 -7.34
CA GLN A 177 -6.88 -1.55 -7.01
C GLN A 177 -7.31 -1.65 -5.54
N ILE A 178 -7.32 -0.50 -4.86
CA ILE A 178 -8.15 -0.30 -3.67
C ILE A 178 -9.36 0.53 -4.13
N ALA A 179 -10.55 0.00 -3.93
CA ALA A 179 -11.79 0.65 -4.37
C ALA A 179 -11.94 2.05 -3.72
N LYS A 180 -12.58 2.99 -4.43
CA LYS A 180 -12.69 4.39 -4.00
C LYS A 180 -13.37 4.47 -2.63
N GLU A 181 -14.49 3.77 -2.49
CA GLU A 181 -15.33 3.65 -1.31
C GLU A 181 -14.70 2.86 -0.16
N ASN A 182 -13.60 2.14 -0.40
CA ASN A 182 -12.90 1.43 0.67
C ASN A 182 -12.16 2.46 1.55
N PRO A 183 -12.40 2.50 2.87
CA PRO A 183 -11.80 3.50 3.75
C PRO A 183 -10.28 3.34 3.92
N VAL A 184 -9.72 2.18 3.57
CA VAL A 184 -8.28 1.91 3.71
C VAL A 184 -7.46 2.86 2.87
N LEU A 185 -6.46 3.48 3.49
CA LEU A 185 -5.56 4.47 2.90
C LEU A 185 -4.20 3.87 2.54
N GLY A 186 -3.74 2.90 3.33
CA GLY A 186 -2.47 2.22 3.14
C GLY A 186 -2.34 1.00 4.04
N PHE A 187 -1.21 0.32 3.91
CA PHE A 187 -0.77 -0.67 4.89
C PHE A 187 0.75 -0.81 4.83
N SER A 188 1.33 -1.29 5.92
CA SER A 188 2.76 -1.63 6.00
C SER A 188 2.95 -3.11 6.35
N LEU A 189 3.98 -3.71 5.80
CA LEU A 189 4.41 -5.07 6.07
C LEU A 189 5.82 -5.02 6.61
N TYR A 190 5.95 -5.19 7.92
CA TYR A 190 7.24 -5.24 8.57
C TYR A 190 8.03 -6.49 8.15
N SER A 191 9.33 -6.30 7.97
CA SER A 191 10.33 -7.33 7.73
C SER A 191 11.69 -6.77 8.13
N GLU A 192 12.52 -7.56 8.81
CA GLU A 192 13.87 -7.15 9.20
C GLU A 192 14.79 -6.94 7.99
N GLU A 193 14.48 -7.57 6.85
CA GLU A 193 15.32 -7.52 5.64
C GLU A 193 14.81 -6.51 4.61
N CYS A 194 13.49 -6.50 4.36
CA CYS A 194 12.88 -5.65 3.33
C CYS A 194 11.43 -5.31 3.69
N PRO A 195 11.17 -4.25 4.46
CA PRO A 195 9.82 -3.78 4.72
C PRO A 195 9.12 -3.36 3.42
N LEU A 196 7.78 -3.41 3.44
CA LEU A 196 6.96 -2.93 2.32
C LEU A 196 5.90 -1.97 2.83
N ILE A 197 5.76 -0.83 2.17
CA ILE A 197 4.64 0.12 2.36
C ILE A 197 3.77 0.09 1.12
N PHE A 198 2.45 0.02 1.30
CA PHE A 198 1.47 0.12 0.22
C PHE A 198 0.60 1.34 0.44
N VAL A 199 0.49 2.21 -0.58
CA VAL A 199 -0.27 3.46 -0.51
C VAL A 199 -1.44 3.45 -1.51
N LYS A 200 -2.65 3.80 -1.08
CA LYS A 200 -3.79 3.98 -2.00
C LYS A 200 -3.57 5.21 -2.89
N LYS A 201 -3.71 5.05 -4.20
CA LYS A 201 -3.75 6.18 -5.13
C LYS A 201 -4.96 7.05 -4.82
N GLN A 202 -4.71 8.33 -4.58
CA GLN A 202 -5.74 9.33 -4.36
C GLN A 202 -5.64 10.46 -5.39
N TYR A 203 -6.69 11.27 -5.44
CA TYR A 203 -6.74 12.46 -6.31
C TYR A 203 -5.63 13.46 -5.94
N VAL A 204 -5.43 13.66 -4.63
CA VAL A 204 -4.42 14.58 -4.12
C VAL A 204 -3.17 13.78 -3.69
N GLU A 205 -2.02 14.16 -4.23
CA GLU A 205 -0.75 13.48 -3.92
C GLU A 205 -0.27 13.73 -2.49
N THR A 206 -0.58 14.88 -1.91
CA THR A 206 -0.13 15.22 -0.55
C THR A 206 -0.74 14.33 0.53
N LEU A 207 -1.92 13.76 0.28
CA LEU A 207 -2.52 12.78 1.19
C LEU A 207 -1.75 11.45 1.14
N GLN A 208 -1.33 11.03 -0.05
CA GLN A 208 -0.45 9.87 -0.23
C GLN A 208 0.91 10.06 0.43
N THR A 209 1.45 11.29 0.39
CA THR A 209 2.68 11.65 1.11
C THR A 209 2.53 11.45 2.62
N PHE A 210 1.39 11.85 3.19
CA PHE A 210 1.15 11.63 4.61
C PHE A 210 1.05 10.14 4.94
N THR A 211 0.22 9.39 4.22
CA THR A 211 0.09 7.93 4.42
C THR A 211 1.43 7.23 4.31
N LEU A 212 2.28 7.58 3.32
CA LEU A 212 3.62 7.01 3.19
C LEU A 212 4.46 7.20 4.48
N MET A 213 4.46 8.40 5.05
CA MET A 213 5.24 8.68 6.27
C MET A 213 4.61 8.10 7.53
N HIS A 214 3.28 8.00 7.56
CA HIS A 214 2.53 7.34 8.63
C HIS A 214 2.88 5.84 8.69
N GLU A 215 2.80 5.15 7.55
CA GLU A 215 3.17 3.73 7.44
C GLU A 215 4.66 3.49 7.73
N LEU A 216 5.52 4.44 7.35
CA LEU A 216 6.93 4.41 7.75
C LEU A 216 7.10 4.52 9.28
N GLY A 217 6.24 5.30 9.94
CA GLY A 217 6.18 5.39 11.40
C GLY A 217 5.90 4.03 12.05
N HIS A 218 4.96 3.26 11.53
CA HIS A 218 4.70 1.89 12.01
C HIS A 218 5.90 0.96 11.87
N ILE A 219 6.59 1.03 10.73
CA ILE A 219 7.80 0.22 10.49
C ILE A 219 8.92 0.61 11.48
N LEU A 220 9.18 1.91 11.66
CA LEU A 220 10.36 2.40 12.40
C LEU A 220 10.16 2.49 13.91
N LEU A 221 8.97 2.88 14.38
CA LEU A 221 8.69 3.05 15.81
C LEU A 221 8.27 1.71 16.44
N HIS A 222 7.45 0.95 15.73
CA HIS A 222 6.71 -0.18 16.32
C HIS A 222 7.23 -1.54 15.87
N ASN A 223 7.97 -1.62 14.75
CA ASN A 223 8.40 -2.87 14.14
C ASN A 223 7.23 -3.82 13.84
N GLU A 224 6.09 -3.25 13.46
CA GLU A 224 4.83 -3.99 13.27
C GLU A 224 4.25 -3.74 11.88
N SER A 225 3.60 -4.75 11.32
CA SER A 225 2.75 -4.58 10.14
C SER A 225 1.43 -3.94 10.56
N SER A 226 1.00 -2.90 9.85
CA SER A 226 -0.20 -2.10 10.16
C SER A 226 -1.11 -1.96 8.94
N ILE A 227 -2.37 -1.59 9.17
CA ILE A 227 -3.31 -1.21 8.11
C ILE A 227 -4.10 0.05 8.47
N ASP A 228 -3.83 1.14 7.77
CA ASP A 228 -4.46 2.45 8.02
C ASP A 228 -5.79 2.61 7.25
N ASP A 229 -6.79 3.21 7.89
CA ASP A 229 -7.99 3.72 7.23
C ASP A 229 -8.30 5.17 7.59
N ASP A 230 -9.24 5.78 6.88
CA ASP A 230 -9.60 7.19 7.06
C ASP A 230 -10.04 7.54 8.50
N GLY A 231 -10.48 6.55 9.29
CA GLY A 231 -10.81 6.72 10.71
C GLY A 231 -9.59 6.69 11.64
N ASP A 232 -8.52 5.99 11.26
CA ASP A 232 -7.31 5.83 12.07
C ASP A 232 -6.44 7.09 12.12
N PHE A 233 -6.54 7.95 11.10
CA PHE A 233 -6.02 9.33 11.16
C PHE A 233 -6.59 10.12 12.36
N HIS A 234 -7.73 9.67 12.92
CA HIS A 234 -8.41 10.29 14.06
C HIS A 234 -8.33 9.47 15.35
N ASN A 235 -7.70 8.29 15.33
CA ASN A 235 -7.56 7.47 16.51
C ASN A 235 -6.56 8.10 17.50
N ALA A 236 -7.00 8.26 18.75
CA ALA A 236 -6.31 9.10 19.74
C ALA A 236 -5.41 8.31 20.72
N SER A 237 -5.14 7.03 20.47
CA SER A 237 -4.44 6.17 21.43
C SER A 237 -3.40 5.26 20.79
N GLY A 238 -2.28 5.06 21.49
CA GLY A 238 -1.27 4.07 21.17
C GLY A 238 -0.49 4.37 19.88
N HIS A 239 -0.13 3.31 19.19
CA HIS A 239 0.75 3.32 18.01
C HIS A 239 0.26 4.25 16.88
N GLU A 240 -1.06 4.35 16.67
CA GLU A 240 -1.67 5.22 15.64
C GLU A 240 -1.41 6.72 15.91
N LYS A 241 -1.50 7.13 17.18
CA LYS A 241 -1.23 8.51 17.57
C LYS A 241 0.24 8.84 17.33
N GLU A 242 1.13 7.92 17.70
CA GLU A 242 2.57 8.07 17.54
C GLU A 242 2.97 8.10 16.06
N ALA A 243 2.40 7.23 15.22
CA ALA A 243 2.63 7.22 13.76
C ALA A 243 2.12 8.51 13.10
N ASN A 244 0.95 9.01 13.50
CA ASN A 244 0.43 10.29 13.02
C ASN A 244 1.29 11.49 13.43
N GLU A 245 1.73 11.53 14.68
CA GLU A 245 2.62 12.57 15.20
C GLU A 245 3.98 12.53 14.47
N PHE A 246 4.54 11.33 14.31
CA PHE A 246 5.76 11.06 13.58
C PHE A 246 5.68 11.57 12.13
N ALA A 247 4.63 11.20 11.39
CA ALA A 247 4.44 11.64 10.01
C ALA A 247 4.39 13.16 9.89
N GLY A 248 3.65 13.82 10.80
CA GLY A 248 3.58 15.28 10.87
C GLY A 248 4.94 15.92 11.11
N LEU A 249 5.74 15.37 12.04
CA LEU A 249 7.07 15.90 12.41
C LEU A 249 8.12 15.66 11.32
N VAL A 250 8.09 14.50 10.64
CA VAL A 250 8.99 14.21 9.51
C VAL A 250 8.71 15.17 8.37
N LEU A 251 7.42 15.38 8.04
CA LEU A 251 7.00 16.20 6.91
C LEU A 251 7.13 17.71 7.18
N VAL A 252 6.75 18.15 8.38
CA VAL A 252 6.77 19.55 8.80
C VAL A 252 7.49 19.66 10.16
N PRO A 253 8.84 19.62 10.15
CA PRO A 253 9.63 19.82 11.35
C PRO A 253 9.50 21.25 11.88
N ASP A 254 9.83 21.49 13.15
CA ASP A 254 9.72 22.81 13.79
C ASP A 254 10.44 23.92 13.01
N SER A 255 11.59 23.60 12.39
CA SER A 255 12.34 24.53 11.55
C SER A 255 11.52 25.05 10.36
N PHE A 256 10.54 24.28 9.89
CA PHE A 256 9.65 24.68 8.80
C PHE A 256 8.54 25.58 9.30
N LEU A 257 7.99 25.33 10.49
CA LEU A 257 6.97 26.20 11.08
C LEU A 257 7.47 27.63 11.28
N ARG A 258 8.77 27.80 11.60
CA ARG A 258 9.42 29.13 11.71
C ARG A 258 9.46 29.92 10.39
N LEU A 259 9.22 29.25 9.25
CA LEU A 259 9.17 29.88 7.93
C LEU A 259 7.76 30.33 7.54
N ILE A 260 6.78 30.13 8.41
CA ILE A 260 5.39 30.57 8.21
C ILE A 260 5.24 31.96 8.82
N GLU A 261 4.77 32.91 8.02
CA GLU A 261 4.46 34.26 8.48
C GLU A 261 3.14 34.27 9.27
N LEU A 262 3.21 34.03 10.57
CA LEU A 262 2.01 33.99 11.42
C LEU A 262 1.28 35.33 11.52
N GLY A 263 1.98 36.46 11.28
CA GLY A 263 1.37 37.79 11.29
C GLY A 263 0.41 38.05 10.12
N SER A 264 0.47 37.24 9.07
CA SER A 264 -0.46 37.29 7.92
C SER A 264 -1.52 36.17 7.97
N LYS A 265 -1.62 35.43 9.09
CA LYS A 265 -2.62 34.38 9.26
C LYS A 265 -4.02 35.00 9.16
N PRO A 266 -4.89 34.50 8.27
CA PRO A 266 -6.26 34.97 8.20
C PRO A 266 -7.06 34.56 9.45
N ASP A 267 -8.18 35.25 9.68
CA ASP A 267 -9.12 34.91 10.76
C ASP A 267 -10.04 33.75 10.35
N ASP A 268 -10.46 33.72 9.08
CA ASP A 268 -11.35 32.69 8.55
C ASP A 268 -10.59 31.43 8.12
N ALA A 269 -11.06 30.28 8.59
CA ALA A 269 -10.43 28.99 8.33
C ALA A 269 -10.48 28.57 6.84
N GLU A 270 -11.41 29.14 6.06
CA GLU A 270 -11.55 28.86 4.63
C GLU A 270 -10.33 29.36 3.82
N ASP A 271 -9.65 30.39 4.32
CA ASP A 271 -8.50 31.02 3.68
C ASP A 271 -7.15 30.39 4.08
N PHE A 272 -7.16 29.40 4.98
CA PHE A 272 -5.93 28.77 5.49
C PHE A 272 -5.15 28.04 4.39
N ASP A 273 -5.84 27.42 3.43
CA ASP A 273 -5.18 26.72 2.32
C ASP A 273 -4.45 27.69 1.38
N ASP A 274 -4.99 28.89 1.17
CA ASP A 274 -4.39 29.94 0.34
C ASP A 274 -3.22 30.61 1.08
N TRP A 275 -3.39 30.91 2.37
CA TRP A 275 -2.31 31.41 3.22
C TRP A 275 -1.10 30.47 3.26
N LEU A 276 -1.33 29.15 3.30
CA LEU A 276 -0.29 28.13 3.35
C LEU A 276 0.12 27.60 1.97
N GLU A 277 -0.38 28.18 0.88
CA GLU A 277 -0.09 27.70 -0.48
C GLU A 277 1.42 27.57 -0.76
N PRO A 278 2.28 28.55 -0.41
CA PRO A 278 3.72 28.46 -0.68
C PRO A 278 4.37 27.26 0.02
N GLN A 279 4.00 27.01 1.26
CA GLN A 279 4.54 25.93 2.08
C GLN A 279 3.99 24.57 1.63
N ARG A 280 2.69 24.47 1.34
CA ARG A 280 2.08 23.25 0.78
C ARG A 280 2.77 22.83 -0.51
N LYS A 281 2.98 23.77 -1.44
CA LYS A 281 3.67 23.53 -2.72
C LYS A 281 5.14 23.18 -2.52
N ALA A 282 5.83 23.87 -1.61
CA ALA A 282 7.24 23.59 -1.35
C ALA A 282 7.42 22.20 -0.72
N TRP A 283 6.70 21.90 0.36
CA TRP A 283 6.95 20.71 1.18
C TRP A 283 6.22 19.46 0.69
N GLY A 284 5.27 19.60 -0.24
CA GLY A 284 4.50 18.49 -0.80
C GLY A 284 3.50 17.89 0.19
N VAL A 285 2.93 18.74 1.06
CA VAL A 285 2.03 18.35 2.15
C VAL A 285 0.69 19.09 2.04
N SER A 286 -0.36 18.55 2.66
CA SER A 286 -1.66 19.22 2.69
C SER A 286 -1.64 20.37 3.71
N GLY A 287 -2.55 21.33 3.54
CA GLY A 287 -2.75 22.39 4.53
C GLY A 287 -3.08 21.79 5.91
N GLU A 288 -3.87 20.72 5.95
CA GLU A 288 -4.22 20.03 7.19
C GLU A 288 -3.01 19.55 8.00
N VAL A 289 -1.97 19.00 7.35
CA VAL A 289 -0.76 18.56 8.05
C VAL A 289 -0.04 19.74 8.69
N ILE A 290 0.05 20.86 7.96
CA ILE A 290 0.70 22.09 8.47
C ILE A 290 -0.11 22.69 9.62
N ILE A 291 -1.43 22.86 9.45
CA ILE A 291 -2.33 23.38 10.47
C ILE A 291 -2.31 22.49 11.71
N ARG A 292 -2.33 21.15 11.56
CA ARG A 292 -2.18 20.21 12.68
C ARG A 292 -0.88 20.45 13.43
N ARG A 293 0.25 20.60 12.72
CA ARG A 293 1.56 20.87 13.34
C ARG A 293 1.63 22.25 14.01
N LEU A 294 1.02 23.27 13.43
CA LEU A 294 0.87 24.59 14.07
C LEU A 294 0.07 24.48 15.38
N ARG A 295 -1.02 23.70 15.39
CA ARG A 295 -1.83 23.46 16.58
C ARG A 295 -1.03 22.70 17.64
N ASP A 296 -0.31 21.66 17.25
CA ASP A 296 0.48 20.84 18.16
C ASP A 296 1.58 21.66 18.86
N GLU A 297 2.14 22.69 18.21
CA GLU A 297 3.08 23.65 18.81
C GLU A 297 2.38 24.87 19.46
N GLY A 298 1.05 24.90 19.53
CA GLY A 298 0.28 25.98 20.15
C GLY A 298 0.28 27.31 19.38
N LEU A 299 0.64 27.31 18.10
CA LEU A 299 0.70 28.50 17.23
C LEU A 299 -0.65 28.87 16.62
N ILE A 300 -1.60 27.94 16.63
CA ILE A 300 -3.02 28.18 16.36
C ILE A 300 -3.86 27.48 17.43
N ARG A 301 -5.09 27.96 17.66
CA ARG A 301 -5.99 27.38 18.65
C ARG A 301 -6.69 26.14 18.12
N ASN A 302 -7.14 25.27 19.03
CA ASN A 302 -7.79 24.02 18.66
C ASN A 302 -9.12 24.22 17.92
N ASP A 303 -9.89 25.26 18.26
CA ASP A 303 -11.14 25.60 17.56
C ASP A 303 -10.91 26.12 16.14
N GLU A 304 -9.80 26.83 15.88
CA GLU A 304 -9.40 27.21 14.51
C GLU A 304 -9.10 25.95 13.67
N TYR A 305 -8.42 24.97 14.26
CA TYR A 305 -8.19 23.68 13.62
C TYR A 305 -9.50 22.92 13.34
N GLU A 306 -10.42 22.86 14.31
CA GLU A 306 -11.73 22.23 14.15
C GLU A 306 -12.60 22.93 13.10
N ALA A 307 -12.52 24.27 13.01
CA ALA A 307 -13.17 25.05 11.98
C ALA A 307 -12.61 24.73 10.59
N TYR A 308 -11.28 24.68 10.43
CA TYR A 308 -10.63 24.27 9.18
C TYR A 308 -11.04 22.86 8.77
N ARG A 309 -11.06 21.91 9.71
CA ARG A 309 -11.51 20.53 9.47
C ARG A 309 -12.97 20.49 9.00
N SER A 310 -13.84 21.25 9.64
CA SER A 310 -15.26 21.35 9.28
C SER A 310 -15.45 21.94 7.88
N TYR A 311 -14.65 22.95 7.52
CA TYR A 311 -14.63 23.52 6.18
C TYR A 311 -14.18 22.48 5.14
N ARG A 312 -13.03 21.82 5.36
CA ARG A 312 -12.47 20.81 4.47
C ARG A 312 -13.43 19.64 4.23
N ALA A 313 -14.14 19.18 5.26
CA ALA A 313 -15.13 18.11 5.15
C ALA A 313 -16.34 18.47 4.25
N ARG A 314 -16.63 19.77 4.05
CA ARG A 314 -17.70 20.25 3.16
C ARG A 314 -17.26 20.34 1.69
N LEU A 315 -15.95 20.38 1.44
CA LEU A 315 -15.43 20.46 0.08
C LEU A 315 -15.62 19.12 -0.64
N LYS A 316 -16.29 19.15 -1.79
CA LYS A 316 -16.37 17.97 -2.67
C LYS A 316 -15.04 17.79 -3.37
N MET A 317 -14.36 16.69 -3.11
CA MET A 317 -13.20 16.31 -3.91
C MET A 317 -13.64 15.91 -5.31
N PRO A 318 -12.96 16.37 -6.37
CA PRO A 318 -13.21 15.91 -7.73
C PRO A 318 -13.07 14.39 -7.82
N GLU A 319 -13.90 13.75 -8.65
CA GLU A 319 -13.76 12.33 -8.90
C GLU A 319 -12.49 12.08 -9.73
N LEU A 320 -11.71 11.06 -9.37
CA LEU A 320 -10.63 10.57 -10.21
C LEU A 320 -11.22 10.02 -11.51
N ASP A 321 -10.80 10.57 -12.65
CA ASP A 321 -11.08 9.97 -13.95
C ASP A 321 -10.43 8.58 -14.00
N GLN A 322 -11.26 7.55 -14.23
CA GLN A 322 -10.81 6.16 -14.36
C GLN A 322 -10.18 5.86 -15.74
N SER A 323 -10.03 6.88 -16.59
CA SER A 323 -9.53 6.73 -17.96
C SER A 323 -8.00 6.71 -17.98
N GLY A 324 -7.42 5.52 -17.86
CA GLY A 324 -6.00 5.32 -18.12
C GLY A 324 -5.67 5.63 -19.59
N ASN A 325 -4.77 6.59 -19.82
CA ASN A 325 -4.29 6.88 -21.17
C ASN A 325 -3.44 5.70 -21.68
N ARG A 326 -3.93 5.00 -22.72
CA ARG A 326 -3.27 3.82 -23.30
C ARG A 326 -1.82 4.07 -23.75
N ALA A 327 -1.45 5.33 -24.01
CA ALA A 327 -0.10 5.71 -24.43
C ALA A 327 0.99 5.48 -23.35
N PHE A 328 0.61 5.44 -22.07
CA PHE A 328 1.57 5.37 -20.95
C PHE A 328 1.55 4.04 -20.20
N ARG A 329 0.94 3.00 -20.77
CA ARG A 329 0.87 1.65 -20.15
C ARG A 329 2.23 1.07 -19.81
N HIS A 330 3.27 1.36 -20.60
CA HIS A 330 4.63 0.91 -20.32
C HIS A 330 5.13 1.38 -18.94
N ARG A 331 4.60 2.49 -18.40
CA ARG A 331 4.99 3.06 -17.10
C ARG A 331 4.13 2.57 -15.93
N GLU A 332 3.06 1.80 -16.18
CA GLU A 332 2.18 1.28 -15.12
C GLU A 332 2.97 0.49 -14.05
N PRO A 333 3.90 -0.42 -14.39
CA PRO A 333 4.68 -1.13 -13.38
C PRO A 333 5.52 -0.20 -12.51
N LYS A 334 6.12 0.86 -13.07
CA LYS A 334 6.83 1.89 -12.30
C LYS A 334 5.87 2.62 -11.36
N HIS A 335 4.68 2.99 -11.84
CA HIS A 335 3.70 3.69 -11.02
C HIS A 335 3.20 2.87 -9.84
N ILE A 336 3.05 1.55 -10.02
CA ILE A 336 2.62 0.59 -8.99
C ILE A 336 3.80 0.23 -8.09
N PHE A 337 4.87 -0.38 -8.63
CA PHE A 337 5.94 -1.03 -7.86
C PHE A 337 7.13 -0.15 -7.50
N GLY A 338 7.30 0.98 -8.18
CA GLY A 338 8.40 1.91 -7.92
C GLY A 338 9.63 1.62 -8.76
N ASP A 339 10.60 2.52 -8.68
CA ASP A 339 11.80 2.41 -9.53
C ASP A 339 12.70 1.27 -9.04
N GLY A 340 12.86 1.11 -7.72
CA GLY A 340 13.72 0.07 -7.14
C GLY A 340 13.31 -1.35 -7.57
N PHE A 341 12.03 -1.68 -7.41
CA PHE A 341 11.51 -3.00 -7.82
C PHE A 341 11.64 -3.24 -9.32
N VAL A 342 11.21 -2.27 -10.13
CA VAL A 342 11.21 -2.44 -11.59
C VAL A 342 12.63 -2.59 -12.14
N ARG A 343 13.60 -1.84 -11.61
CA ARG A 343 15.01 -1.97 -12.01
C ARG A 343 15.54 -3.37 -11.72
N VAL A 344 15.31 -3.92 -10.52
CA VAL A 344 15.75 -5.29 -10.17
C VAL A 344 15.16 -6.33 -11.13
N VAL A 345 13.89 -6.21 -11.51
CA VAL A 345 13.29 -7.12 -12.51
C VAL A 345 13.94 -6.96 -13.88
N LEU A 346 14.20 -5.73 -14.33
CA LEU A 346 14.84 -5.47 -15.62
C LEU A 346 16.31 -5.93 -15.64
N ASP A 347 17.04 -5.72 -14.54
CA ASP A 347 18.43 -6.15 -14.38
C ASP A 347 18.51 -7.68 -14.37
N SER A 348 17.62 -8.36 -13.66
CA SER A 348 17.50 -9.83 -13.68
C SER A 348 17.20 -10.36 -15.08
N LEU A 349 16.35 -9.66 -15.83
CA LEU A 349 16.04 -10.01 -17.22
C LEU A 349 17.25 -9.80 -18.14
N ASN A 350 17.99 -8.71 -17.95
CA ASN A 350 19.19 -8.41 -18.74
C ASN A 350 20.35 -9.39 -18.43
N ALA A 351 20.51 -9.77 -17.17
CA ALA A 351 21.42 -10.81 -16.70
C ALA A 351 21.00 -12.22 -17.12
N ARG A 352 19.79 -12.39 -17.69
CA ARG A 352 19.18 -13.67 -18.10
C ARG A 352 18.87 -14.63 -16.93
N ASN A 353 18.76 -14.12 -15.71
CA ASN A 353 18.30 -14.88 -14.55
C ASN A 353 16.81 -15.23 -14.68
N ILE A 354 16.04 -14.38 -15.38
CA ILE A 354 14.64 -14.62 -15.68
C ILE A 354 14.31 -14.49 -17.17
N SER A 355 13.25 -15.16 -17.59
CA SER A 355 12.72 -15.04 -18.95
C SER A 355 11.85 -13.79 -19.10
N LEU A 356 11.65 -13.37 -20.35
CA LEU A 356 10.75 -12.27 -20.71
C LEU A 356 9.30 -12.51 -20.24
N ALA A 357 8.87 -13.78 -20.22
CA ALA A 357 7.56 -14.17 -19.70
C ALA A 357 7.45 -14.01 -18.17
N LYS A 358 8.51 -14.38 -17.42
CA LYS A 358 8.58 -14.15 -15.97
C LYS A 358 8.59 -12.65 -15.66
N ALA A 359 9.41 -11.87 -16.36
CA ALA A 359 9.46 -10.42 -16.20
C ALA A 359 8.09 -9.77 -16.46
N SER A 360 7.38 -10.20 -17.51
CA SER A 360 5.99 -9.76 -17.78
C SER A 360 5.08 -10.08 -16.60
N THR A 361 5.15 -11.28 -16.04
CA THR A 361 4.32 -11.68 -14.89
C THR A 361 4.63 -10.87 -13.63
N TYR A 362 5.92 -10.64 -13.33
CA TYR A 362 6.35 -9.86 -12.17
C TYR A 362 5.97 -8.38 -12.31
N LEU A 363 5.92 -7.85 -13.53
CA LEU A 363 5.49 -6.48 -13.85
C LEU A 363 4.00 -6.40 -14.22
N ASP A 364 3.16 -7.10 -13.47
CA ASP A 364 1.69 -7.09 -13.58
C ASP A 364 1.13 -7.48 -14.97
N GLY A 365 1.76 -8.44 -15.64
CA GLY A 365 1.32 -8.94 -16.94
C GLY A 365 1.47 -7.92 -18.08
N ILE A 366 2.35 -6.93 -17.94
CA ILE A 366 2.70 -5.98 -19.00
C ILE A 366 3.10 -6.73 -20.27
N LYS A 367 2.66 -6.23 -21.45
CA LYS A 367 2.95 -6.89 -22.72
C LYS A 367 4.45 -6.81 -23.02
N ILE A 368 4.97 -7.83 -23.68
CA ILE A 368 6.39 -7.93 -24.08
C ILE A 368 6.90 -6.66 -24.77
N ARG A 369 6.17 -6.15 -25.77
CA ARG A 369 6.53 -4.91 -26.48
C ARG A 369 6.64 -3.68 -25.55
N ASP A 370 5.83 -3.65 -24.49
CA ASP A 370 5.78 -2.52 -23.55
C ASP A 370 6.92 -2.65 -22.52
N ILE A 371 7.50 -3.86 -22.32
CA ILE A 371 8.74 -4.08 -21.55
C ILE A 371 9.93 -3.47 -22.28
N ASP A 372 10.02 -3.62 -23.61
CA ASP A 372 11.12 -3.03 -24.39
C ASP A 372 11.08 -1.49 -24.30
N SER A 373 9.90 -0.87 -24.42
CA SER A 373 9.74 0.58 -24.20
C SER A 373 10.06 1.01 -22.76
N LEU A 374 9.78 0.16 -21.77
CA LEU A 374 10.14 0.42 -20.38
C LEU A 374 11.66 0.36 -20.19
N LYS A 375 12.37 -0.59 -20.82
CA LYS A 375 13.84 -0.64 -20.81
C LYS A 375 14.45 0.62 -21.41
N GLU A 376 13.99 1.04 -22.58
CA GLU A 376 14.47 2.27 -23.24
C GLU A 376 14.30 3.50 -22.33
N PHE A 377 13.18 3.58 -21.62
CA PHE A 377 12.94 4.64 -20.64
C PHE A 377 13.97 4.67 -19.50
N TYR A 378 14.39 3.51 -18.98
CA TYR A 378 15.42 3.44 -17.94
C TYR A 378 16.85 3.60 -18.46
N VAL A 379 17.13 3.29 -19.72
CA VAL A 379 18.45 3.55 -20.34
C VAL A 379 18.64 5.04 -20.64
N GLY A 380 17.55 5.79 -20.82
CA GLY A 380 17.57 7.24 -21.12
C GLY A 380 17.52 8.17 -19.89
N ILE A 381 17.47 7.64 -18.67
CA ILE A 381 17.52 8.36 -17.38
C ILE A 381 18.86 8.09 -16.74
#